data_AF-A0A164ZQ73-F1
#
_entry.id   AF-A0A164ZQ73-F1
#
_cell.length_a   1.000
_cell.length_b   1.000
_cell.length_c   1.000
_cell.angle_alpha   90.00
_cell.angle_beta   90.00
_cell.angle_gamma   90.00
#
_symmetry.space_group_name_H-M   'P 1'
#
loop_
_entity.id
_entity.type
_entity.pdbx_description
1 polymer ?
#
loop_
_entity_poly.entity_id
_entity_poly.type
_entity_poly.pdbx_seq_one_letter_code
_entity_poly.pdbx_strand_id
1 'polypeptide(L)'
;MTFRPVIHGFYRYTDIIFEWHTAFQDRPVIERALKAFISPHCVTRKEHPFNKDAKGAEFWMGTLPNGEQRLLYSSAQVEYARYWLKEMGFTNGALIPIPDSSYLLRPGTELQAVSPVYYNDAAKLKNATKDVDKNNKRLKRIKNAHTGRIQFERIRNAWNEKVGTWCAIDFEWWERQPNPMTEVGLSSVVFENGLESTASRHLIFQENRLCRNIYSPQNREHFLFGESQTLPKKQITGELDIYLRTASARGPVFLIFHDQTGDIK
;
A
#
# COMPACT_ATOMS: atom_id res chain seq x y z
N MET A 1 -17.70 6.89 37.95
CA MET A 1 -17.49 5.82 36.95
C MET A 1 -17.34 6.49 35.59
N THR A 2 -16.17 6.45 34.98
CA THR A 2 -15.95 6.92 33.61
C THR A 2 -16.46 5.85 32.65
N PHE A 3 -17.64 6.07 32.08
CA PHE A 3 -18.15 5.22 31.00
C PHE A 3 -17.24 5.41 29.78
N ARG A 4 -16.44 4.38 29.47
CA ARG A 4 -15.73 4.33 28.19
C ARG A 4 -16.77 4.05 27.10
N PRO A 5 -16.81 4.84 26.02
CA PRO A 5 -17.74 4.58 24.93
C PRO A 5 -17.49 3.20 24.35
N VAL A 6 -18.56 2.44 24.12
CA VAL A 6 -18.50 1.14 23.46
C VAL A 6 -18.08 1.36 22.01
N ILE A 7 -16.91 0.85 21.64
CA ILE A 7 -16.36 1.01 20.30
C ILE A 7 -16.95 -0.10 19.41
N HIS A 8 -17.70 0.30 18.38
CA HIS A 8 -18.25 -0.61 17.38
C HIS A 8 -17.45 -0.53 16.08
N GLY A 9 -17.33 -1.67 15.42
CA GLY A 9 -16.60 -1.81 14.16
C GLY A 9 -16.56 -3.26 13.70
N PHE A 10 -15.50 -3.61 12.98
CA PHE A 10 -15.34 -4.90 12.31
C PHE A 10 -13.99 -5.54 12.61
N TYR A 11 -13.99 -6.86 12.78
CA TYR A 11 -12.77 -7.66 12.88
C TYR A 11 -12.50 -8.38 11.56
N ARG A 12 -11.23 -8.54 11.20
CA ARG A 12 -10.87 -9.33 10.02
C ARG A 12 -11.28 -10.78 10.24
N TYR A 13 -11.86 -11.38 9.21
CA TYR A 13 -12.24 -12.78 9.21
C TYR A 13 -11.08 -13.69 9.64
N THR A 14 -9.89 -13.44 9.11
CA THR A 14 -8.67 -14.21 9.42
C THR A 14 -8.28 -14.12 10.90
N ASP A 15 -8.39 -12.95 11.51
CA ASP A 15 -8.02 -12.76 12.92
C ASP A 15 -8.96 -13.54 13.83
N ILE A 16 -10.26 -13.52 13.51
CA ILE A 16 -11.25 -14.31 14.24
C ILE A 16 -10.99 -15.82 14.10
N ILE A 17 -10.73 -16.31 12.88
CA ILE A 17 -10.53 -17.74 12.63
C ILE A 17 -9.21 -18.26 13.19
N PHE A 18 -8.11 -17.53 12.99
CA PHE A 18 -6.75 -18.03 13.25
C PHE A 18 -6.17 -17.56 14.57
N GLU A 19 -6.52 -16.36 15.05
CA GLU A 19 -5.86 -15.77 16.22
C GLU A 19 -6.72 -15.80 17.47
N TRP A 20 -8.05 -15.59 17.37
CA TRP A 20 -8.88 -15.41 18.58
C TRP A 20 -8.83 -16.61 19.54
N HIS A 21 -8.80 -17.83 19.00
CA HIS A 21 -8.77 -19.04 19.82
C HIS A 21 -7.43 -19.22 20.57
N THR A 22 -6.34 -18.59 20.11
CA THR A 22 -5.02 -18.72 20.74
C THR A 22 -4.99 -18.13 22.16
N ALA A 23 -5.91 -17.21 22.47
CA ALA A 23 -6.09 -16.67 23.82
C ALA A 23 -6.62 -17.70 24.83
N PHE A 24 -6.97 -18.91 24.41
CA PHE A 24 -7.56 -19.98 25.23
C PHE A 24 -6.76 -21.28 25.21
N GLN A 25 -5.47 -21.24 24.87
CA GLN A 25 -4.61 -22.44 24.87
C GLN A 25 -4.54 -23.11 26.25
N ASP A 26 -4.71 -22.34 27.33
CA ASP A 26 -4.85 -22.80 28.72
C ASP A 26 -6.23 -23.41 29.03
N ARG A 27 -7.21 -23.25 28.12
CA ARG A 27 -8.63 -23.63 28.28
C ARG A 27 -9.14 -24.39 27.04
N PRO A 28 -8.72 -25.66 26.84
CA PRO A 28 -8.95 -26.41 25.61
C PRO A 28 -10.43 -26.70 25.30
N VAL A 29 -11.32 -26.69 26.31
CA VAL A 29 -12.77 -26.81 26.09
C VAL A 29 -13.30 -25.57 25.37
N ILE A 30 -12.94 -24.37 25.84
CA ILE A 30 -13.34 -23.09 25.25
C ILE A 30 -12.71 -22.94 23.86
N GLU A 31 -11.43 -23.29 23.71
CA GLU A 31 -10.74 -23.24 22.43
C GLU A 31 -11.47 -24.08 21.36
N ARG A 32 -11.79 -25.34 21.68
CA ARG A 32 -12.49 -26.25 20.75
C ARG A 32 -13.92 -25.78 20.44
N ALA A 33 -14.65 -25.32 21.44
CA ALA A 33 -16.01 -24.79 21.26
C ALA A 33 -16.01 -23.57 20.32
N LEU A 34 -15.09 -22.63 20.55
CA LEU A 34 -14.95 -21.44 19.72
C LEU A 34 -14.56 -21.82 18.28
N LYS A 35 -13.54 -22.67 18.10
CA LYS A 35 -13.10 -23.15 16.76
C LYS A 35 -14.22 -23.84 16.00
N ALA A 36 -15.02 -24.68 16.69
CA ALA A 36 -16.15 -25.34 16.09
C ALA A 36 -17.21 -24.33 15.61
N PHE A 37 -17.58 -23.38 16.48
CA PHE A 37 -18.59 -22.36 16.23
C PHE A 37 -18.25 -21.48 15.02
N ILE A 38 -17.04 -20.92 14.98
CA ILE A 38 -16.62 -20.02 13.88
C ILE A 38 -16.14 -20.77 12.63
N SER A 39 -16.07 -22.10 12.66
CA SER A 39 -15.57 -22.86 11.52
C SER A 39 -16.45 -22.64 10.28
N PRO A 40 -15.86 -22.61 9.06
CA PRO A 40 -16.63 -22.42 7.83
C PRO A 40 -17.78 -23.43 7.66
N HIS A 41 -17.57 -24.67 8.11
CA HIS A 41 -18.57 -25.75 8.01
C HIS A 41 -19.71 -25.63 9.02
N CYS A 42 -19.50 -24.95 10.14
CA CYS A 42 -20.54 -24.71 11.14
C CYS A 42 -21.27 -23.40 10.84
N VAL A 43 -20.51 -22.31 10.63
CA VAL A 43 -21.06 -20.96 10.46
C VAL A 43 -22.02 -20.85 9.27
N THR A 44 -21.79 -21.62 8.20
CA THR A 44 -22.63 -21.58 6.99
C THR A 44 -23.87 -22.47 7.04
N ARG A 45 -24.10 -23.20 8.15
CA ARG A 45 -25.30 -24.05 8.32
C ARG A 45 -26.56 -23.21 8.51
N LYS A 46 -27.72 -23.82 8.22
CA LYS A 46 -29.03 -23.16 8.38
C LYS A 46 -29.37 -22.90 9.84
N GLU A 47 -28.95 -23.79 10.72
CA GLU A 47 -29.22 -23.77 12.15
C GLU A 47 -28.24 -22.86 12.92
N HIS A 48 -27.20 -22.36 12.24
CA HIS A 48 -26.21 -21.50 12.87
C HIS A 48 -26.84 -20.16 13.25
N PRO A 49 -26.59 -19.62 14.45
CA PRO A 49 -27.26 -18.40 14.92
C PRO A 49 -26.92 -17.12 14.13
N PHE A 50 -25.87 -17.15 13.30
CA PHE A 50 -25.58 -16.06 12.35
C PHE A 50 -26.43 -16.08 11.08
N ASN A 51 -27.25 -17.12 10.89
CA ASN A 51 -28.16 -17.24 9.77
C ASN A 51 -29.59 -16.80 10.15
N LYS A 52 -29.74 -15.52 10.50
CA LYS A 52 -31.00 -14.97 11.04
C LYS A 52 -32.18 -15.02 10.05
N ASP A 53 -31.89 -14.95 8.75
CA ASP A 53 -32.91 -14.81 7.69
C ASP A 53 -32.99 -16.02 6.74
N ALA A 54 -32.36 -17.15 7.09
CA ALA A 54 -32.16 -18.29 6.18
C ALA A 54 -31.40 -17.97 4.87
N LYS A 55 -30.83 -16.76 4.73
CA LYS A 55 -30.02 -16.30 3.58
C LYS A 55 -28.59 -16.85 3.59
N GLY A 56 -28.17 -17.48 4.68
CA GLY A 56 -26.78 -17.83 4.97
C GLY A 56 -26.22 -16.97 6.10
N ALA A 57 -25.04 -17.32 6.60
CA ALA A 57 -24.35 -16.49 7.58
C ALA A 57 -23.95 -15.16 6.96
N GLU A 58 -24.30 -14.09 7.66
CA GLU A 58 -23.93 -12.72 7.31
C GLU A 58 -22.45 -12.46 7.64
N PHE A 59 -21.75 -11.81 6.71
CA PHE A 59 -20.41 -11.25 6.86
C PHE A 59 -20.39 -9.87 6.20
N TRP A 60 -19.26 -9.16 6.27
CA TRP A 60 -19.11 -7.86 5.63
C TRP A 60 -17.88 -7.85 4.74
N MET A 61 -18.01 -7.27 3.56
CA MET A 61 -16.90 -6.92 2.69
C MET A 61 -16.53 -5.46 2.94
N GLY A 62 -15.38 -5.24 3.55
CA GLY A 62 -14.84 -3.90 3.78
C GLY A 62 -13.80 -3.53 2.73
N THR A 63 -13.85 -2.28 2.25
CA THR A 63 -12.83 -1.68 1.37
C THR A 63 -11.98 -0.70 2.17
N LEU A 64 -10.67 -0.92 2.17
CA LEU A 64 -9.67 -0.03 2.75
C LEU A 64 -9.41 1.19 1.83
N PRO A 65 -8.84 2.30 2.33
CA PRO A 65 -8.54 3.49 1.52
C PRO A 65 -7.62 3.24 0.33
N ASN A 66 -6.82 2.17 0.36
CA ASN A 66 -5.97 1.76 -0.75
C ASN A 66 -6.69 0.89 -1.80
N GLY A 67 -8.01 0.71 -1.67
CA GLY A 67 -8.85 -0.12 -2.53
C GLY A 67 -8.79 -1.62 -2.20
N GLU A 68 -7.95 -2.05 -1.26
CA GLU A 68 -7.93 -3.46 -0.87
C GLU A 68 -9.22 -3.86 -0.16
N GLN A 69 -9.67 -5.08 -0.42
CA GLN A 69 -10.85 -5.64 0.21
C GLN A 69 -10.49 -6.55 1.39
N ARG A 70 -11.40 -6.67 2.35
CA ARG A 70 -11.31 -7.57 3.50
C ARG A 70 -12.67 -8.19 3.78
N LEU A 71 -12.69 -9.49 4.03
CA LEU A 71 -13.84 -10.17 4.61
C LEU A 71 -13.81 -9.99 6.14
N LEU A 72 -14.94 -9.64 6.73
CA LEU A 72 -15.04 -9.16 8.10
C LEU A 72 -16.18 -9.82 8.88
N TYR A 73 -15.98 -9.95 10.20
CA TYR A 73 -17.04 -10.13 11.20
C TYR A 73 -17.39 -8.77 11.80
N SER A 74 -18.66 -8.52 12.09
CA SER A 74 -19.01 -7.36 12.91
C SER A 74 -18.66 -7.62 14.38
N SER A 75 -18.27 -6.57 15.09
CA SER A 75 -18.09 -6.62 16.56
C SER A 75 -19.32 -7.16 17.28
N ALA A 76 -20.53 -6.88 16.79
CA ALA A 76 -21.78 -7.42 17.32
C ALA A 76 -21.89 -8.95 17.18
N GLN A 77 -21.42 -9.53 16.08
CA GLN A 77 -21.37 -10.98 15.93
C GLN A 77 -20.35 -11.63 16.87
N VAL A 78 -19.18 -11.00 17.01
CA VAL A 78 -18.15 -11.48 17.93
C VAL A 78 -18.69 -11.43 19.36
N GLU A 79 -19.36 -10.34 19.75
CA GLU A 79 -20.05 -10.22 21.04
C GLU A 79 -21.09 -11.33 21.24
N TYR A 80 -21.96 -11.51 20.23
CA TYR A 80 -23.00 -12.53 20.26
C TYR A 80 -22.43 -13.94 20.44
N ALA A 81 -21.36 -14.29 19.71
CA ALA A 81 -20.73 -15.61 19.81
C ALA A 81 -20.27 -15.92 21.24
N ARG A 82 -19.71 -14.91 21.95
CA ARG A 82 -19.24 -15.05 23.33
C ARG A 82 -20.37 -15.45 24.28
N TYR A 83 -21.50 -14.74 24.19
CA TYR A 83 -22.65 -15.03 25.03
C TYR A 83 -23.34 -16.32 24.61
N TRP A 84 -23.51 -16.56 23.30
CA TRP A 84 -24.15 -17.77 22.82
C TRP A 84 -23.41 -19.03 23.28
N LEU A 85 -22.09 -19.06 23.15
CA LEU A 85 -21.28 -20.20 23.61
C LEU A 85 -21.38 -20.42 25.13
N LYS A 86 -21.47 -19.33 25.90
CA LYS A 86 -21.66 -19.39 27.35
C LYS A 86 -23.03 -19.93 27.74
N GLU A 87 -24.09 -19.35 27.19
CA GLU A 87 -25.48 -19.71 27.54
C GLU A 87 -25.85 -21.11 27.07
N MET A 88 -25.22 -21.59 25.98
CA MET A 88 -25.38 -22.97 25.51
C MET A 88 -24.51 -23.99 26.29
N GLY A 89 -23.78 -23.55 27.32
CA GLY A 89 -23.00 -24.41 28.21
C GLY A 89 -21.66 -24.89 27.63
N PHE A 90 -21.20 -24.36 26.50
CA PHE A 90 -19.97 -24.81 25.85
C PHE A 90 -18.68 -24.26 26.48
N THR A 91 -18.79 -23.35 27.45
CA THR A 91 -17.64 -22.70 28.10
C THR A 91 -17.56 -22.93 29.60
N ASN A 92 -18.31 -23.90 30.15
CA ASN A 92 -18.43 -24.15 31.59
C ASN A 92 -18.81 -22.89 32.39
N GLY A 93 -19.67 -22.04 31.82
CA GLY A 93 -20.13 -20.79 32.42
C GLY A 93 -19.19 -19.59 32.28
N ALA A 94 -17.96 -19.77 31.76
CA ALA A 94 -17.02 -18.68 31.57
C ALA A 94 -17.34 -17.86 30.31
N LEU A 95 -17.27 -16.53 30.40
CA LEU A 95 -17.41 -15.66 29.23
C LEU A 95 -16.08 -15.57 28.48
N ILE A 96 -16.11 -15.85 27.18
CA ILE A 96 -14.96 -15.67 26.29
C ILE A 96 -14.63 -14.16 26.26
N PRO A 97 -13.38 -13.70 26.43
CA PRO A 97 -12.95 -12.33 26.19
C PRO A 97 -13.11 -11.90 24.72
N ILE A 98 -13.41 -10.62 24.51
CA ILE A 98 -13.46 -10.02 23.17
C ILE A 98 -12.01 -9.83 22.64
N PRO A 99 -11.77 -9.95 21.32
CA PRO A 99 -10.49 -9.56 20.74
C PRO A 99 -10.17 -8.07 20.99
N ASP A 100 -8.88 -7.75 21.09
CA ASP A 100 -8.41 -6.39 21.38
C ASP A 100 -8.97 -5.35 20.38
N SER A 101 -9.39 -4.19 20.90
CA SER A 101 -9.97 -3.10 20.10
C SER A 101 -9.00 -2.47 19.10
N SER A 102 -7.69 -2.65 19.26
CA SER A 102 -6.67 -2.20 18.29
C SER A 102 -6.76 -2.93 16.94
N TYR A 103 -7.38 -4.11 16.90
CA TYR A 103 -7.65 -4.85 15.65
C TYR A 103 -9.00 -4.49 15.01
N LEU A 104 -9.76 -3.58 15.62
CA LEU A 104 -11.08 -3.20 15.14
C LEU A 104 -10.96 -2.15 14.02
N LEU A 105 -11.51 -2.49 12.86
CA LEU A 105 -11.62 -1.59 11.71
C LEU A 105 -12.93 -0.82 11.79
N ARG A 106 -12.89 0.51 11.72
CA ARG A 106 -14.07 1.36 11.85
C ARG A 106 -14.44 2.01 10.51
N PRO A 107 -15.74 2.07 10.16
CA PRO A 107 -16.22 2.86 9.03
C PRO A 107 -15.82 4.34 9.14
N GLY A 108 -15.39 4.93 8.04
CA GLY A 108 -15.02 6.35 7.97
C GLY A 108 -13.59 6.67 8.41
N THR A 109 -12.92 5.76 9.13
CA THR A 109 -11.50 5.90 9.50
C THR A 109 -10.62 4.86 8.80
N GLU A 110 -10.83 3.58 9.10
CA GLU A 110 -10.03 2.49 8.49
C GLU A 110 -10.75 1.86 7.28
N LEU A 111 -12.07 1.99 7.19
CA LEU A 111 -12.90 1.43 6.10
C LEU A 111 -13.60 2.56 5.33
N GLN A 112 -13.35 2.61 4.02
CA GLN A 112 -13.99 3.56 3.11
C GLN A 112 -15.41 3.14 2.76
N ALA A 113 -15.63 1.83 2.58
CA ALA A 113 -16.94 1.25 2.30
C ALA A 113 -17.08 -0.10 2.99
N VAL A 114 -18.29 -0.45 3.38
CA VAL A 114 -18.63 -1.74 3.97
C VAL A 114 -19.97 -2.19 3.41
N SER A 115 -20.04 -3.42 2.90
CA SER A 115 -21.29 -4.01 2.39
C SER A 115 -21.51 -5.41 2.95
N PRO A 116 -22.76 -5.81 3.27
CA PRO A 116 -23.06 -7.14 3.75
C PRO A 116 -22.91 -8.18 2.62
N VAL A 117 -22.42 -9.37 2.97
CA VAL A 117 -22.33 -10.54 2.09
C VAL A 117 -22.79 -11.77 2.85
N TYR A 118 -23.38 -12.74 2.15
CA TYR A 118 -23.99 -13.92 2.78
C TYR A 118 -23.41 -15.20 2.21
N TYR A 119 -23.11 -16.16 3.09
CA TYR A 119 -22.59 -17.47 2.70
C TYR A 119 -23.39 -18.59 3.35
N ASN A 120 -23.93 -19.48 2.50
CA ASN A 120 -24.68 -20.67 2.89
C ASN A 120 -23.92 -21.99 2.59
N ASP A 121 -22.67 -21.87 2.15
CA ASP A 121 -21.82 -22.98 1.80
C ASP A 121 -20.37 -22.71 2.22
N ALA A 122 -19.76 -23.70 2.85
CA ALA A 122 -18.41 -23.61 3.38
C ALA A 122 -17.36 -23.46 2.27
N ALA A 123 -17.57 -24.07 1.10
CA ALA A 123 -16.65 -23.94 -0.03
C ALA A 123 -16.70 -22.52 -0.61
N LYS A 124 -17.90 -21.92 -0.74
CA LYS A 124 -18.07 -20.51 -1.14
C LYS A 124 -17.39 -19.55 -0.17
N LEU A 125 -17.57 -19.73 1.15
CA LEU A 125 -16.90 -18.90 2.15
C LEU A 125 -15.37 -19.02 2.06
N LYS A 126 -14.84 -20.23 1.91
CA LYS A 126 -13.39 -20.47 1.70
C LYS A 126 -12.87 -19.91 0.37
N ASN A 127 -13.70 -19.89 -0.68
CA ASN A 127 -13.31 -19.30 -1.96
C ASN A 127 -13.34 -17.78 -1.91
N ALA A 128 -14.29 -17.18 -1.18
CA ALA A 128 -14.36 -15.74 -1.00
C ALA A 128 -13.08 -15.15 -0.39
N THR A 129 -12.49 -15.82 0.63
CA THR A 129 -11.21 -15.37 1.19
C THR A 129 -10.07 -15.47 0.18
N LYS A 130 -10.00 -16.56 -0.59
CA LYS A 130 -9.02 -16.73 -1.68
C LYS A 130 -9.19 -15.69 -2.78
N ASP A 131 -10.43 -15.35 -3.13
CA ASP A 131 -10.73 -14.38 -4.17
C ASP A 131 -10.40 -12.96 -3.73
N VAL A 132 -10.67 -12.61 -2.46
CA VAL A 132 -10.19 -11.37 -1.84
C VAL A 132 -8.66 -11.29 -1.92
N ASP A 133 -7.94 -12.35 -1.57
CA ASP A 133 -6.47 -12.36 -1.65
C ASP A 133 -5.96 -12.23 -3.09
N LYS A 134 -6.58 -12.94 -4.04
CA LYS A 134 -6.24 -12.82 -5.47
C LYS A 134 -6.52 -11.42 -5.98
N ASN A 135 -7.65 -10.83 -5.63
CA ASN A 135 -8.03 -9.47 -6.03
C ASN A 135 -7.06 -8.45 -5.43
N ASN A 136 -6.72 -8.56 -4.15
CA ASN A 136 -5.72 -7.69 -3.52
C ASN A 136 -4.33 -7.85 -4.17
N LYS A 137 -3.90 -9.08 -4.50
CA LYS A 137 -2.66 -9.31 -5.25
C LYS A 137 -2.71 -8.70 -6.66
N ARG A 138 -3.85 -8.79 -7.35
CA ARG A 138 -4.07 -8.15 -8.65
C ARG A 138 -4.06 -6.64 -8.51
N LEU A 139 -4.72 -6.06 -7.51
CA LEU A 139 -4.70 -4.62 -7.20
C LEU A 139 -3.29 -4.11 -6.94
N LYS A 140 -2.40 -4.93 -6.36
CA LYS A 140 -0.97 -4.59 -6.19
C LYS A 140 -0.17 -4.67 -7.48
N ARG A 141 -0.53 -5.58 -8.39
CA ARG A 141 0.16 -5.80 -9.67
C ARG A 141 -0.28 -4.83 -10.76
N ILE A 142 -1.56 -4.49 -10.77
CA ILE A 142 -2.12 -3.48 -11.66
C ILE A 142 -1.68 -2.14 -11.07
N LYS A 143 -0.86 -1.37 -11.80
CA LYS A 143 -0.66 0.05 -11.55
C LYS A 143 -2.02 0.74 -11.77
N ASN A 144 -2.92 0.63 -10.78
CA ASN A 144 -4.31 1.06 -10.92
C ASN A 144 -4.34 2.55 -11.20
N ALA A 145 -5.15 2.99 -12.17
CA ALA A 145 -5.40 4.41 -12.39
C ALA A 145 -5.86 5.12 -11.10
N HIS A 146 -6.52 4.42 -10.17
CA HIS A 146 -6.91 4.96 -8.86
C HIS A 146 -5.73 5.13 -7.88
N THR A 147 -4.83 4.14 -7.76
CA THR A 147 -3.62 4.31 -6.92
C THR A 147 -2.65 5.31 -7.57
N GLY A 148 -2.56 5.32 -8.90
CA GLY A 148 -1.92 6.36 -9.70
C GLY A 148 -2.55 7.72 -9.47
N ARG A 149 -3.88 7.82 -9.35
CA ARG A 149 -4.60 9.06 -9.03
C ARG A 149 -4.29 9.54 -7.62
N ILE A 150 -4.27 8.66 -6.62
CA ILE A 150 -3.90 9.01 -5.25
C ILE A 150 -2.44 9.49 -5.18
N GLN A 151 -1.52 8.77 -5.82
CA GLN A 151 -0.11 9.16 -5.93
C GLN A 151 0.02 10.50 -6.65
N PHE A 152 -0.67 10.68 -7.78
CA PHE A 152 -0.70 11.93 -8.53
C PHE A 152 -1.24 13.09 -7.71
N GLU A 153 -2.34 12.91 -6.98
CA GLU A 153 -2.91 13.98 -6.14
C GLU A 153 -2.01 14.32 -4.96
N ARG A 154 -1.30 13.34 -4.37
CA ARG A 154 -0.26 13.61 -3.37
C ARG A 154 0.89 14.44 -3.94
N ILE A 155 1.40 14.07 -5.12
CA ILE A 155 2.47 14.79 -5.83
C ILE A 155 1.99 16.20 -6.19
N ARG A 156 0.79 16.33 -6.74
CA ARG A 156 0.16 17.61 -7.11
C ARG A 156 -0.02 18.52 -5.90
N ASN A 157 -0.46 18.00 -4.76
CA ASN A 157 -0.58 18.78 -3.54
C ASN A 157 0.78 19.28 -3.06
N ALA A 158 1.80 18.42 -3.02
CA ALA A 158 3.15 18.83 -2.66
C ALA A 158 3.72 19.92 -3.59
N TRP A 159 3.43 19.82 -4.90
CA TRP A 159 3.78 20.85 -5.88
C TRP A 159 3.04 22.18 -5.62
N ASN A 160 1.73 22.13 -5.43
CA ASN A 160 0.90 23.32 -5.17
C ASN A 160 1.26 24.02 -3.85
N GLU A 161 1.62 23.23 -2.84
CA GLU A 161 2.12 23.72 -1.54
C GLU A 161 3.57 24.21 -1.60
N LYS A 162 4.23 24.08 -2.77
CA LYS A 162 5.59 24.57 -3.01
C LYS A 162 6.62 23.94 -2.08
N VAL A 163 6.45 22.65 -1.82
CA VAL A 163 7.27 21.88 -0.86
C VAL A 163 8.42 21.16 -1.56
N GLY A 164 9.59 21.23 -0.93
CA GLY A 164 10.76 20.41 -1.27
C GLY A 164 11.52 20.83 -2.53
N THR A 165 12.43 19.96 -2.95
CA THR A 165 13.24 20.11 -4.17
C THR A 165 12.86 19.03 -5.17
N TRP A 166 12.57 19.42 -6.40
CA TRP A 166 12.15 18.52 -7.49
C TRP A 166 13.31 18.36 -8.45
N CYS A 167 13.89 17.16 -8.54
CA CYS A 167 15.08 16.87 -9.34
C CYS A 167 14.75 15.90 -10.46
N ALA A 168 14.78 16.37 -11.70
CA ALA A 168 14.84 15.53 -12.89
C ALA A 168 16.29 15.10 -13.17
N ILE A 169 16.46 13.81 -13.41
CA ILE A 169 17.75 13.19 -13.77
C ILE A 169 17.47 12.24 -14.93
N ASP A 170 18.25 12.36 -15.99
CA ASP A 170 18.12 11.56 -17.19
C ASP A 170 19.50 11.16 -17.67
N PHE A 171 19.75 9.85 -17.74
CA PHE A 171 21.02 9.32 -18.22
C PHE A 171 20.87 8.83 -19.65
N GLU A 172 21.95 8.95 -20.41
CA GLU A 172 21.99 8.46 -21.78
C GLU A 172 23.17 7.51 -21.95
N TRP A 173 22.93 6.45 -22.72
CA TRP A 173 23.91 5.42 -23.00
C TRP A 173 24.15 5.33 -24.51
N TRP A 174 25.35 4.88 -24.85
CA TRP A 174 25.68 4.64 -26.24
C TRP A 174 24.87 3.46 -26.81
N GLU A 175 24.10 3.71 -27.86
CA GLU A 175 23.20 2.73 -28.47
C GLU A 175 23.86 1.41 -28.94
N ARG A 176 25.18 1.38 -29.17
CA ARG A 176 25.90 0.18 -29.64
C ARG A 176 26.37 -0.74 -28.53
N GLN A 177 26.47 -0.26 -27.29
CA GLN A 177 26.88 -1.09 -26.15
C GLN A 177 26.15 -0.66 -24.88
N PRO A 178 25.76 -1.60 -24.02
CA PRO A 178 24.92 -1.31 -22.85
C PRO A 178 25.59 -0.44 -21.77
N ASN A 179 26.91 -0.23 -21.82
CA ASN A 179 27.67 0.26 -20.67
C ASN A 179 28.25 1.68 -20.81
N PRO A 180 28.64 2.18 -21.99
CA PRO A 180 29.19 3.53 -22.08
C PRO A 180 28.11 4.58 -21.88
N MET A 181 28.05 5.15 -20.67
CA MET A 181 27.22 6.34 -20.37
C MET A 181 27.82 7.55 -21.07
N THR A 182 27.02 8.23 -21.88
CA THR A 182 27.50 9.32 -22.74
C THR A 182 27.27 10.68 -22.11
N GLU A 183 26.16 10.84 -21.40
CA GLU A 183 25.74 12.10 -20.78
C GLU A 183 24.76 11.89 -19.63
N VAL A 184 24.58 12.94 -18.84
CA VAL A 184 23.51 13.07 -17.85
C VAL A 184 22.92 14.47 -17.90
N GLY A 185 21.60 14.53 -18.07
CA GLY A 185 20.79 15.73 -17.92
C GLY A 185 20.33 15.87 -16.47
N LEU A 186 20.46 17.08 -15.93
CA LEU A 186 19.97 17.43 -14.59
C LEU A 186 19.09 18.67 -14.71
N SER A 187 17.93 18.64 -14.07
CA SER A 187 17.11 19.83 -13.90
C SER A 187 16.46 19.81 -12.53
N SER A 188 16.51 20.93 -11.81
CA SER A 188 15.85 21.08 -10.52
C SER A 188 14.90 22.26 -10.47
N VAL A 189 13.83 22.10 -9.70
CA VAL A 189 12.93 23.19 -9.28
C VAL A 189 12.94 23.26 -7.76
N VAL A 190 13.16 24.46 -7.24
CA VAL A 190 13.02 24.81 -5.82
C VAL A 190 12.10 26.01 -5.70
N PHE A 191 11.43 26.13 -4.56
CA PHE A 191 10.56 27.27 -4.28
C PHE A 191 11.22 28.19 -3.25
N GLU A 192 11.58 29.41 -3.68
CA GLU A 192 12.18 30.43 -2.82
C GLU A 192 11.18 31.59 -2.68
N ASN A 193 10.74 31.87 -1.45
CA ASN A 193 9.66 32.84 -1.18
C ASN A 193 8.37 32.59 -1.98
N GLY A 194 8.09 31.32 -2.28
CA GLY A 194 6.94 30.91 -3.09
C GLY A 194 7.09 31.16 -4.59
N LEU A 195 8.26 31.56 -5.08
CA LEU A 195 8.58 31.65 -6.50
C LEU A 195 9.40 30.44 -6.94
N GLU A 196 9.09 29.93 -8.13
CA GLU A 196 9.86 28.85 -8.75
C GLU A 196 11.24 29.37 -9.16
N SER A 197 12.27 28.65 -8.75
CA SER A 197 13.65 28.83 -9.18
C SER A 197 14.14 27.53 -9.80
N THR A 198 14.59 27.61 -11.05
CA THR A 198 14.97 26.46 -11.85
C THR A 198 16.46 26.47 -12.14
N ALA A 199 17.10 25.31 -12.05
CA ALA A 199 18.49 25.12 -12.49
C ALA A 199 18.59 23.91 -13.41
N SER A 200 19.31 24.05 -14.51
CA SER A 200 19.52 22.97 -15.48
C SER A 200 21.01 22.80 -15.75
N ARG A 201 21.46 21.56 -15.88
CA ARG A 201 22.84 21.21 -16.22
C ARG A 201 22.86 20.03 -17.17
N HIS A 202 23.89 19.99 -17.99
CA HIS A 202 24.13 18.89 -18.91
C HIS A 202 25.60 18.51 -18.83
N LEU A 203 25.87 17.27 -18.41
CA LEU A 203 27.23 16.76 -18.19
C LEU A 203 27.54 15.66 -19.18
N ILE A 204 28.65 15.78 -19.89
CA ILE A 204 29.12 14.82 -20.89
C ILE A 204 30.29 14.04 -20.29
N PHE A 205 30.23 12.71 -20.37
CA PHE A 205 31.32 11.84 -19.93
C PHE A 205 32.49 11.94 -20.89
N GLN A 206 33.61 12.50 -20.42
CA GLN A 206 34.81 12.73 -21.22
C GLN A 206 35.34 11.44 -21.86
N GLU A 207 35.29 10.34 -21.11
CA GLU A 207 35.78 9.02 -21.54
C GLU A 207 35.02 8.47 -22.76
N ASN A 208 33.74 8.85 -22.89
CA ASN A 208 32.83 8.33 -23.91
C ASN A 208 32.45 9.39 -24.95
N ARG A 209 33.20 10.51 -25.02
CA ARG A 209 32.91 11.61 -25.96
C ARG A 209 32.96 11.18 -27.42
N LEU A 210 33.75 10.16 -27.75
CA LEU A 210 33.88 9.64 -29.11
C LEU A 210 32.78 8.64 -29.50
N CYS A 211 31.96 8.19 -28.55
CA CYS A 211 30.79 7.37 -28.84
C CYS A 211 29.76 8.20 -29.62
N ARG A 212 29.60 7.91 -30.91
CA ARG A 212 28.63 8.57 -31.80
C ARG A 212 27.42 7.66 -32.03
N ASN A 213 26.23 8.27 -32.00
CA ASN A 213 24.98 7.58 -32.30
C ASN A 213 24.81 7.47 -33.83
N ILE A 214 24.06 6.46 -34.26
CA ILE A 214 23.76 6.14 -35.66
C ILE A 214 22.25 6.00 -35.83
N TYR A 215 21.56 5.39 -34.86
CA TYR A 215 20.11 5.23 -34.88
C TYR A 215 19.39 6.42 -34.26
N SER A 216 20.00 7.06 -33.25
CA SER A 216 19.43 8.23 -32.57
C SER A 216 20.14 9.55 -32.95
N PRO A 217 19.44 10.70 -32.97
CA PRO A 217 20.05 12.00 -33.20
C PRO A 217 21.18 12.30 -32.20
N GLN A 218 22.20 13.03 -32.65
CA GLN A 218 23.35 13.41 -31.83
C GLN A 218 23.06 14.68 -31.02
N ASN A 219 22.05 14.66 -30.16
CA ASN A 219 21.60 15.84 -29.41
C ASN A 219 22.54 16.27 -28.26
N ARG A 220 23.53 15.43 -27.91
CA ARG A 220 24.53 15.70 -26.89
C ARG A 220 25.18 17.08 -26.94
N GLU A 221 25.44 17.58 -28.15
CA GLU A 221 26.13 18.86 -28.35
C GLU A 221 25.13 20.04 -28.49
N HIS A 222 23.83 19.80 -28.31
CA HIS A 222 22.74 20.73 -28.57
C HIS A 222 21.86 20.97 -27.34
N PHE A 223 22.49 21.12 -26.17
CA PHE A 223 21.76 21.45 -24.94
C PHE A 223 21.12 22.84 -25.04
N LEU A 224 19.79 22.91 -24.89
CA LEU A 224 19.01 24.13 -25.12
C LEU A 224 18.98 25.07 -23.91
N PHE A 225 19.35 24.60 -22.71
CA PHE A 225 19.17 25.34 -21.45
C PHE A 225 20.50 25.81 -20.84
N GLY A 226 21.55 25.92 -21.65
CA GLY A 226 22.86 26.40 -21.23
C GLY A 226 24.00 25.71 -21.99
N GLU A 227 25.15 25.62 -21.34
CA GLU A 227 26.34 24.98 -21.90
C GLU A 227 26.56 23.59 -21.31
N SER A 228 26.88 22.63 -22.17
CA SER A 228 27.29 21.29 -21.76
C SER A 228 28.69 21.31 -21.15
N GLN A 229 28.87 20.63 -20.02
CA GLN A 229 30.18 20.48 -19.37
C GLN A 229 30.73 19.09 -19.65
N THR A 230 31.89 19.00 -20.30
CA THR A 230 32.59 17.72 -20.47
C THR A 230 33.51 17.47 -19.29
N LEU A 231 33.25 16.41 -18.52
CA LEU A 231 33.98 16.10 -17.29
C LEU A 231 34.34 14.60 -17.22
N PRO A 232 35.44 14.22 -16.53
CA PRO A 232 35.71 12.83 -16.20
C PRO A 232 34.61 12.22 -15.33
N LYS A 233 34.35 10.92 -15.48
CA LYS A 233 33.33 10.17 -14.72
C LYS A 233 33.39 10.42 -13.21
N LYS A 234 34.60 10.44 -12.64
CA LYS A 234 34.81 10.67 -11.19
C LYS A 234 34.30 12.05 -10.75
N GLN A 235 34.47 13.07 -11.58
CA GLN A 235 33.97 14.41 -11.29
C GLN A 235 32.45 14.44 -11.43
N ILE A 236 31.87 13.83 -12.47
CA ILE A 236 30.42 13.73 -12.63
C ILE A 236 29.76 13.05 -11.43
N THR A 237 30.35 11.97 -10.89
CA THR A 237 29.85 11.34 -9.66
C THR A 237 29.87 12.30 -8.46
N GLY A 238 30.92 13.12 -8.33
CA GLY A 238 30.98 14.16 -7.30
C GLY A 238 29.94 15.26 -7.50
N GLU A 239 29.72 15.70 -8.73
CA GLU A 239 28.68 16.68 -9.08
C GLU A 239 27.28 16.17 -8.75
N LEU A 240 27.00 14.88 -9.02
CA LEU A 240 25.72 14.24 -8.68
C LEU A 240 25.51 14.13 -7.15
N ASP A 241 26.55 13.79 -6.39
CA ASP A 241 26.48 13.76 -4.92
C ASP A 241 26.20 15.16 -4.36
N ILE A 242 26.92 16.19 -4.85
CA ILE A 242 26.69 17.58 -4.45
C ILE A 242 25.26 18.01 -4.81
N TYR A 243 24.79 17.68 -6.01
CA TYR A 243 23.44 18.01 -6.47
C TYR A 243 22.35 17.43 -5.56
N LEU A 244 22.43 16.14 -5.22
CA LEU A 244 21.48 15.47 -4.34
C LEU A 244 21.58 15.93 -2.88
N ARG A 245 22.80 16.19 -2.37
CA ARG A 245 22.99 16.74 -1.03
C ARG A 245 22.42 18.14 -0.90
N THR A 246 22.65 18.98 -1.91
CA THR A 246 22.09 20.34 -1.95
C THR A 246 20.57 20.32 -1.97
N ALA A 247 19.98 19.41 -2.75
CA ALA A 247 18.54 19.22 -2.80
C ALA A 247 17.95 18.78 -1.44
N SER A 248 18.58 17.80 -0.78
CA SER A 248 18.11 17.25 0.50
C SER A 248 18.32 18.19 1.69
N ALA A 249 19.32 19.07 1.64
CA ALA A 249 19.51 20.10 2.66
C ALA A 249 18.32 21.08 2.75
N ARG A 250 17.51 21.20 1.69
CA ARG A 250 16.34 22.09 1.62
C ARG A 250 15.04 21.42 2.03
N GLY A 251 15.06 20.12 2.36
CA GLY A 251 13.89 19.34 2.77
C GLY A 251 13.66 18.10 1.91
N PRO A 252 12.39 17.65 1.74
CA PRO A 252 12.06 16.49 0.92
C PRO A 252 12.57 16.65 -0.53
N VAL A 253 13.10 15.55 -1.09
CA VAL A 253 13.56 15.50 -2.49
C VAL A 253 12.65 14.60 -3.30
N PHE A 254 12.15 15.12 -4.41
CA PHE A 254 11.35 14.38 -5.39
C PHE A 254 12.22 14.07 -6.60
N LEU A 255 12.57 12.81 -6.82
CA LEU A 255 13.34 12.37 -7.97
C LEU A 255 12.40 12.03 -9.14
N ILE A 256 12.68 12.61 -10.30
CA ILE A 256 11.91 12.45 -11.53
C ILE A 256 12.84 11.84 -12.57
N PHE A 257 12.43 10.72 -13.15
CA PHE A 257 13.19 9.99 -14.16
C PHE A 257 12.32 9.82 -15.40
N HIS A 258 12.93 9.83 -16.59
CA HIS A 258 12.22 9.52 -17.83
C HIS A 258 11.99 8.01 -17.95
N ASP A 259 13.03 7.20 -17.71
CA ASP A 259 12.92 5.75 -17.53
C ASP A 259 13.68 5.32 -16.27
N GLN A 260 12.97 5.35 -15.13
CA GLN A 260 13.50 4.92 -13.83
C GLN A 260 14.24 3.57 -13.88
N THR A 261 13.79 2.63 -14.72
CA THR A 261 14.39 1.30 -14.78
C THR A 261 15.71 1.30 -15.57
N GLY A 262 15.86 2.20 -16.54
CA GLY A 262 17.13 2.48 -17.20
C GLY A 262 18.08 3.28 -16.31
N ASP A 263 17.56 4.36 -15.71
CA ASP A 263 18.32 5.36 -14.94
C ASP A 263 18.97 4.85 -13.64
N ILE A 264 18.38 3.85 -12.98
CA ILE A 264 18.82 3.40 -11.64
C ILE A 264 19.66 2.11 -11.68
N LYS A 265 19.73 1.41 -12.82
CA LYS A 265 20.42 0.11 -12.92
C LYS A 265 21.94 0.22 -12.77
#